data_AF-A0A507D1G1-F1
#
_entry.id   AF-A0A507D1G1-F1
#
_cell.length_a   1.000
_cell.length_b   1.000
_cell.length_c   1.000
_cell.angle_alpha   90.00
_cell.angle_beta   90.00
_cell.angle_gamma   90.00
#
_symmetry.space_group_name_H-M   'P 1'
#
loop_
_entity.id
_entity.type
_entity.pdbx_description
1 polymer ?
#
loop_
_entity_poly.entity_id
_entity_poly.type
_entity_poly.pdbx_seq_one_letter_code
_entity_poly.pdbx_strand_id
1 'polypeptide(L)'
;MTKTEPEGMVIEDAAEAMLSDFEAYEFLKKMRPHRQNKPEFSDLNIIERDVLHYLEDKPAASQKAEHVQQFTLSMSKFDLTKAELLQLVNWRPKDLLELAMFVSDLESRFTSDQHEEMLSIITSLLPPAPSLEVRQEI
;
A
#
# COMPACT_ATOMS: atom_id res chain seq x y z
N MET A 1 -23.49 0.07 -46.18
CA MET A 1 -23.63 0.23 -44.72
C MET A 1 -22.83 -0.88 -44.06
N THR A 2 -21.55 -0.62 -43.79
CA THR A 2 -20.67 -1.53 -43.05
C THR A 2 -21.02 -1.40 -41.57
N LYS A 3 -21.60 -2.46 -40.99
CA LYS A 3 -21.80 -2.54 -39.54
C LYS A 3 -20.41 -2.65 -38.91
N THR A 4 -20.01 -1.63 -38.16
CA THR A 4 -18.90 -1.73 -37.21
C THR A 4 -19.31 -2.71 -36.12
N GLU A 5 -18.52 -3.77 -35.94
CA GLU A 5 -18.67 -4.69 -34.81
C GLU A 5 -18.41 -3.94 -33.48
N PRO A 6 -19.06 -4.31 -32.37
CA PRO A 6 -18.76 -3.69 -31.09
C PRO A 6 -17.32 -4.05 -30.69
N GLU A 7 -16.43 -3.07 -30.68
CA GLU A 7 -15.09 -3.22 -30.12
C GLU A 7 -15.23 -3.58 -28.63
N GLY A 8 -14.86 -4.82 -28.29
CA GLY A 8 -14.83 -5.29 -26.92
C GLY A 8 -13.76 -4.56 -26.10
N MET A 9 -13.80 -4.72 -24.78
CA MET A 9 -12.75 -4.20 -23.89
C MET A 9 -11.39 -4.83 -24.23
N VAL A 10 -10.38 -4.00 -24.48
CA VAL A 10 -8.99 -4.42 -24.78
C VAL A 10 -8.07 -3.94 -23.67
N ILE A 11 -7.13 -4.79 -23.26
CA ILE A 11 -6.08 -4.44 -22.30
C ILE A 11 -4.93 -3.79 -23.07
N GLU A 12 -4.67 -2.51 -22.82
CA GLU A 12 -3.54 -1.78 -23.43
C GLU A 12 -2.26 -1.95 -22.61
N ASP A 13 -2.36 -1.78 -21.29
CA ASP A 13 -1.29 -2.03 -20.33
C ASP A 13 -1.87 -2.73 -19.09
N ALA A 14 -1.32 -3.90 -18.76
CA ALA A 14 -1.78 -4.68 -17.61
C ALA A 14 -1.20 -4.18 -16.28
N ALA A 15 -0.15 -3.35 -16.30
CA ALA A 15 0.60 -2.95 -15.12
C ALA A 15 1.05 -1.47 -15.20
N GLU A 16 0.12 -0.59 -15.57
CA GLU A 16 0.37 0.84 -15.77
C GLU A 16 0.97 1.53 -14.52
N ALA A 17 0.52 1.14 -13.33
CA ALA A 17 0.95 1.74 -12.07
C ALA A 17 1.04 0.74 -10.92
N MET A 18 1.98 0.99 -10.01
CA MET A 18 2.03 0.38 -8.69
C MET A 18 1.27 1.26 -7.69
N LEU A 19 0.37 0.66 -6.92
CA LEU A 19 -0.39 1.35 -5.88
C LEU A 19 0.01 0.79 -4.51
N SER A 20 0.24 1.70 -3.56
CA SER A 20 0.43 1.35 -2.15
C SER A 20 -0.89 0.90 -1.53
N ASP A 21 -0.76 0.11 -0.45
CA ASP A 21 -1.91 -0.33 0.33
C ASP A 21 -2.69 0.88 0.88
N PHE A 22 -1.99 1.96 1.21
CA PHE A 22 -2.59 3.24 1.59
C PHE A 22 -3.44 3.86 0.47
N GLU A 23 -2.92 3.97 -0.75
CA GLU A 23 -3.66 4.54 -1.89
C GLU A 23 -4.89 3.70 -2.23
N ALA A 24 -4.74 2.36 -2.22
CA ALA A 24 -5.86 1.44 -2.42
C ALA A 24 -6.91 1.59 -1.31
N TYR A 25 -6.48 1.66 -0.05
CA TYR A 25 -7.37 1.81 1.10
C TYR A 25 -8.18 3.12 1.04
N GLU A 26 -7.51 4.26 0.81
CA GLU A 26 -8.17 5.56 0.71
C GLU A 26 -9.10 5.65 -0.50
N PHE A 27 -8.70 5.08 -1.64
CA PHE A 27 -9.56 5.00 -2.82
C PHE A 27 -10.84 4.22 -2.53
N LEU A 28 -10.73 3.02 -1.95
CA LEU A 28 -11.88 2.18 -1.62
C LEU A 28 -12.82 2.85 -0.60
N LYS A 29 -12.28 3.47 0.45
CA LYS A 29 -13.07 4.23 1.43
C LYS A 29 -13.83 5.40 0.80
N LYS A 30 -13.21 6.10 -0.15
CA LYS A 30 -13.83 7.21 -0.87
C LYS A 30 -14.96 6.75 -1.81
N MET A 31 -14.79 5.60 -2.47
CA MET A 31 -15.74 5.11 -3.48
C MET A 31 -16.94 4.38 -2.89
N ARG A 32 -16.75 3.64 -1.80
CA ARG A 32 -17.77 2.77 -1.18
C ARG A 32 -19.11 3.48 -0.88
N PRO A 33 -19.16 4.71 -0.32
CA PRO A 33 -20.44 5.40 -0.04
C PRO A 33 -21.33 5.58 -1.28
N HIS A 34 -20.74 5.64 -2.48
CA HIS A 34 -21.48 5.81 -3.73
C HIS A 34 -22.10 4.49 -4.27
N ARG A 35 -21.71 3.34 -3.71
CA ARG A 35 -21.99 1.99 -4.22
C ARG A 35 -22.65 1.05 -3.20
N GLN A 36 -22.42 1.26 -1.90
CA GLN A 36 -22.77 0.31 -0.85
C GLN A 36 -24.27 -0.07 -0.73
N ASN A 37 -25.18 0.81 -1.18
CA ASN A 37 -26.63 0.61 -1.07
C ASN A 37 -27.30 0.26 -2.41
N LYS A 38 -26.50 -0.03 -3.44
CA LYS A 38 -26.96 -0.23 -4.81
C LYS A 38 -26.87 -1.72 -5.17
N PRO A 39 -28.00 -2.39 -5.45
CA PRO A 39 -28.02 -3.82 -5.75
C PRO A 39 -27.14 -4.21 -6.94
N GLU A 40 -26.99 -3.32 -7.92
CA GLU A 40 -26.16 -3.53 -9.11
C GLU A 40 -24.65 -3.65 -8.80
N PHE A 41 -24.22 -3.30 -7.59
CA PHE A 41 -22.83 -3.42 -7.12
C PHE A 41 -22.66 -4.48 -6.02
N SER A 42 -23.57 -5.46 -5.89
CA SER A 42 -23.51 -6.47 -4.81
C SER A 42 -22.16 -7.19 -4.72
N ASP A 43 -21.63 -7.66 -5.84
CA ASP A 43 -20.38 -8.43 -5.89
C ASP A 43 -19.18 -7.53 -5.59
N LEU A 44 -19.20 -6.32 -6.13
CA LEU A 44 -18.18 -5.30 -5.84
C LEU A 44 -18.18 -4.93 -4.36
N ASN A 45 -19.34 -4.77 -3.73
CA ASN A 45 -19.45 -4.43 -2.31
C ASN A 45 -18.84 -5.52 -1.41
N ILE A 46 -18.94 -6.80 -1.80
CA ILE A 46 -18.30 -7.91 -1.08
C ILE A 46 -16.77 -7.78 -1.17
N ILE A 47 -16.24 -7.59 -2.38
CA ILE A 47 -14.80 -7.45 -2.60
C ILE A 47 -14.25 -6.20 -1.88
N GLU A 48 -14.92 -5.05 -2.02
CA GLU A 48 -14.53 -3.80 -1.34
C GLU A 48 -14.51 -3.99 0.18
N ARG A 49 -15.51 -4.67 0.75
CA ARG A 49 -15.55 -4.97 2.20
C ARG A 49 -14.37 -5.86 2.62
N ASP A 50 -14.11 -6.94 1.89
CA ASP A 50 -13.10 -7.92 2.28
C ASP A 50 -11.68 -7.33 2.16
N VAL A 51 -11.42 -6.53 1.12
CA VAL A 51 -10.15 -5.81 0.96
C VAL A 51 -9.97 -4.74 2.04
N LEU A 52 -11.01 -3.95 2.34
CA LEU A 52 -10.94 -2.95 3.40
C LEU A 52 -10.66 -3.62 4.75
N HIS A 53 -11.34 -4.72 5.06
CA HIS A 53 -11.12 -5.47 6.29
C HIS A 53 -9.69 -6.01 6.40
N TYR A 54 -9.12 -6.50 5.31
CA TYR A 54 -7.71 -6.90 5.29
C TYR A 54 -6.75 -5.73 5.58
N LEU A 55 -7.02 -4.56 5.01
CA LEU A 55 -6.17 -3.38 5.12
C LEU A 55 -6.34 -2.63 6.46
N GLU A 56 -7.47 -2.79 7.14
CA GLU A 56 -7.74 -2.21 8.47
C GLU A 56 -6.72 -2.67 9.53
N ASP A 57 -6.23 -3.90 9.43
CA ASP A 57 -5.22 -4.46 10.34
C ASP A 57 -3.77 -4.18 9.89
N LYS A 58 -3.58 -3.36 8.86
CA LYS A 58 -2.27 -3.04 8.28
C LYS A 58 -1.83 -1.61 8.60
N PRO A 59 -0.53 -1.29 8.46
CA PRO A 59 -0.03 0.07 8.60
C PRO A 59 -0.78 1.09 7.73
N ALA A 60 -1.28 0.67 6.56
CA ALA A 60 -2.06 1.49 5.64
C ALA A 60 -3.25 2.21 6.31
N ALA A 61 -3.92 1.57 7.28
CA ALA A 61 -5.07 2.16 7.96
C ALA A 61 -4.73 3.35 8.88
N SER A 62 -3.49 3.40 9.37
CA SER A 62 -2.98 4.50 10.20
C SER A 62 -2.24 5.57 9.39
N GLN A 63 -1.90 5.28 8.13
CA GLN A 63 -1.12 6.15 7.27
C GLN A 63 -1.93 7.34 6.75
N LYS A 64 -1.19 8.34 6.27
CA LYS A 64 -1.69 9.55 5.60
C LYS A 64 -0.78 9.86 4.43
N ALA A 65 -1.24 10.69 3.50
CA ALA A 65 -0.47 11.05 2.32
C ALA A 65 0.89 11.66 2.69
N GLU A 66 0.94 12.45 3.76
CA GLU A 66 2.17 13.09 4.24
C GLU A 66 3.20 12.06 4.72
N HIS A 67 2.77 10.98 5.39
CA HIS A 67 3.67 9.92 5.85
C HIS A 67 4.37 9.24 4.67
N VAL A 68 3.61 8.88 3.63
CA VAL A 68 4.15 8.20 2.44
C VAL A 68 5.07 9.13 1.65
N GLN A 69 4.70 10.40 1.48
CA GLN A 69 5.53 11.38 0.77
C GLN A 69 6.84 11.67 1.51
N GLN A 70 6.79 11.89 2.82
CA GLN A 70 8.00 12.14 3.61
C GLN A 70 8.90 10.91 3.66
N PHE A 71 8.32 9.72 3.78
CA PHE A 71 9.06 8.45 3.76
C PHE A 71 9.80 8.24 2.44
N THR A 72 9.08 8.32 1.31
CA THR A 72 9.67 8.12 -0.03
C THR A 72 10.76 9.15 -0.33
N LEU A 73 10.57 10.40 0.09
CA LEU A 73 11.60 11.44 -0.03
C LEU A 73 12.83 11.12 0.83
N SER A 74 12.64 10.72 2.09
CA SER A 74 13.73 10.41 3.02
C SER A 74 14.53 9.17 2.61
N MET A 75 13.86 8.21 1.97
CA MET A 75 14.48 6.98 1.45
C MET A 75 15.18 7.17 0.10
N SER A 76 14.97 8.28 -0.60
CA SER A 76 15.52 8.52 -1.95
C SER A 76 17.06 8.54 -2.03
N LYS A 77 17.73 8.72 -0.89
CA LYS A 77 19.19 8.65 -0.78
C LYS A 77 19.75 7.22 -0.84
N PHE A 78 18.90 6.21 -0.64
CA PHE A 78 19.27 4.81 -0.76
C PHE A 78 18.87 4.32 -2.15
N ASP A 79 19.72 3.49 -2.76
CA ASP A 79 19.47 2.88 -4.06
C ASP A 79 18.46 1.72 -3.93
N LEU A 80 17.22 2.04 -3.55
CA LEU A 80 16.10 1.10 -3.45
C LEU A 80 15.25 1.14 -4.72
N THR A 81 14.81 -0.02 -5.18
CA THR A 81 13.85 -0.06 -6.29
C THR A 81 12.47 0.45 -5.84
N LYS A 82 11.65 0.88 -6.80
CA LYS A 82 10.26 1.30 -6.51
C LYS A 82 9.46 0.19 -5.82
N ALA A 83 9.69 -1.07 -6.18
CA ALA A 83 9.00 -2.21 -5.57
C ALA A 83 9.44 -2.46 -4.13
N GLU A 84 10.74 -2.33 -3.83
CA GLU A 84 11.25 -2.42 -2.44
C GLU A 84 10.65 -1.30 -1.60
N LEU A 85 10.69 -0.05 -2.09
CA LEU A 85 10.12 1.09 -1.39
C LEU A 85 8.63 0.92 -1.12
N LEU A 86 7.88 0.40 -2.09
CA LEU A 86 6.46 0.06 -1.94
C LEU A 86 6.22 -0.98 -0.84
N GLN A 87 7.03 -2.05 -0.81
CA GLN A 87 6.93 -3.08 0.23
C GLN A 87 7.22 -2.52 1.62
N LEU A 88 8.22 -1.63 1.76
CA LEU A 88 8.52 -0.98 3.03
C LEU A 88 7.36 -0.10 3.52
N VAL A 89 6.71 0.65 2.62
CA VAL A 89 5.51 1.45 2.96
C VAL A 89 4.38 0.56 3.45
N ASN A 90 4.12 -0.56 2.77
CA ASN A 90 3.00 -1.44 3.09
C ASN A 90 3.21 -2.23 4.39
N TRP A 91 4.43 -2.73 4.62
CA TRP A 91 4.71 -3.67 5.72
C TRP A 91 5.33 -3.04 6.96
N ARG A 92 6.00 -1.88 6.83
CA ARG A 92 6.67 -1.17 7.92
C ARG A 92 7.57 -2.08 8.79
N PRO A 93 8.72 -2.55 8.24
CA PRO A 93 9.67 -3.38 8.98
C PRO A 93 10.13 -2.76 10.30
N LYS A 94 10.29 -3.58 11.33
CA LYS A 94 10.67 -3.14 12.68
C LYS A 94 12.09 -3.52 13.07
N ASP A 95 12.66 -4.51 12.39
CA ASP A 95 14.00 -5.01 12.64
C ASP A 95 14.72 -5.37 11.34
N LEU A 96 16.01 -5.70 11.48
CA LEU A 96 16.88 -6.01 10.35
C LEU A 96 16.42 -7.26 9.59
N LEU A 97 15.84 -8.24 10.29
CA LEU A 97 15.36 -9.47 9.67
C LEU A 97 14.18 -9.16 8.75
N GLU A 98 13.19 -8.42 9.25
CA GLU A 98 12.06 -7.97 8.44
C GLU A 98 12.54 -7.09 7.27
N LEU A 99 13.47 -6.17 7.49
CA LEU A 99 14.01 -5.33 6.41
C LEU A 99 14.68 -6.16 5.30
N ALA A 100 15.44 -7.19 5.68
CA ALA A 100 16.10 -8.10 4.74
C ALA A 100 15.12 -8.97 3.95
N MET A 101 13.88 -9.15 4.42
CA MET A 101 12.84 -9.86 3.65
C MET A 101 12.32 -9.03 2.48
N PHE A 102 12.39 -7.70 2.54
CA PHE A 102 11.84 -6.82 1.51
C PHE A 102 12.91 -6.20 0.60
N VAL A 103 14.15 -6.07 1.08
CA VAL A 103 15.27 -5.50 0.32
C VAL A 103 16.22 -6.61 -0.10
N SER A 104 16.35 -6.85 -1.40
CA SER A 104 17.20 -7.93 -1.92
C SER A 104 18.67 -7.62 -1.69
N ASP A 105 19.46 -8.62 -1.30
CA ASP A 105 20.91 -8.50 -1.08
C ASP A 105 21.30 -7.34 -0.14
N LEU A 106 20.44 -7.03 0.85
CA LEU A 106 20.55 -5.89 1.78
C LEU A 106 21.96 -5.73 2.38
N GLU A 107 22.55 -6.82 2.85
CA GLU A 107 23.87 -6.83 3.51
C GLU A 107 25.02 -6.48 2.56
N SER A 108 24.87 -6.77 1.26
CA SER A 108 25.89 -6.48 0.26
C SER A 108 25.76 -5.07 -0.34
N ARG A 109 24.54 -4.54 -0.38
CA ARG A 109 24.22 -3.22 -0.98
C ARG A 109 24.41 -2.06 -0.02
N PHE A 110 24.23 -2.29 1.27
CA PHE A 110 24.19 -1.23 2.27
C PHE A 110 25.02 -1.60 3.50
N THR A 111 25.61 -0.58 4.14
CA THR A 111 26.35 -0.78 5.39
C THR A 111 25.40 -0.97 6.57
N SER A 112 25.92 -1.52 7.69
CA SER A 112 25.15 -1.65 8.93
C SER A 112 24.56 -0.32 9.41
N ASP A 113 25.34 0.77 9.33
CA ASP A 113 24.85 2.12 9.67
C ASP A 113 23.67 2.55 8.79
N GLN A 114 23.68 2.20 7.50
CA GLN A 114 22.56 2.49 6.60
C GLN A 114 21.34 1.63 6.91
N HIS A 115 21.52 0.38 7.34
CA HIS A 115 20.40 -0.46 7.78
C HIS A 115 19.71 0.15 9.02
N GLU A 116 20.50 0.57 10.01
CA GLU A 116 19.99 1.24 11.21
C GLU A 116 19.29 2.56 10.86
N GLU A 117 19.86 3.34 9.94
CA GLU A 117 19.24 4.58 9.46
C GLU A 117 17.91 4.32 8.75
N MET A 118 17.83 3.30 7.87
CA MET A 118 16.57 2.90 7.22
C MET A 118 15.50 2.53 8.25
N LEU A 119 15.84 1.69 9.24
CA LEU A 119 14.93 1.28 10.31
C LEU A 119 14.46 2.47 11.14
N SER A 120 15.35 3.41 11.43
CA SER A 120 15.01 4.66 12.11
C SER A 120 14.01 5.49 11.31
N ILE A 121 14.24 5.66 10.00
CA ILE A 121 13.33 6.39 9.10
C ILE A 121 11.96 5.70 9.05
N ILE A 122 11.92 4.38 8.86
CA ILE A 122 10.67 3.58 8.81
C ILE A 122 9.88 3.79 10.11
N THR A 123 10.52 3.59 11.26
CA THR A 123 9.83 3.63 12.54
C THR A 123 9.40 5.03 12.96
N SER A 124 10.12 6.06 12.53
CA SER A 124 9.82 7.47 12.86
C SER A 124 8.75 8.09 11.97
N LEU A 125 8.71 7.74 10.67
CA LEU A 125 7.82 8.39 9.70
C LEU A 125 6.55 7.59 9.40
N LEU A 126 6.62 6.25 9.42
CA LEU A 126 5.45 5.41 9.16
C LEU A 126 4.77 5.05 10.49
N PRO A 127 3.47 5.32 10.64
CA PRO A 127 2.72 4.93 11.83
C PRO A 127 2.53 3.40 11.88
N PRO A 128 2.48 2.80 13.08
CA PRO A 128 2.15 1.39 13.22
C PRO A 128 0.69 1.11 12.81
N ALA A 129 0.39 -0.15 12.50
CA ALA A 129 -0.99 -0.60 12.33
C ALA A 129 -1.83 -0.29 13.59
N PRO A 130 -3.15 -0.07 13.45
CA PRO A 130 -4.03 0.16 14.60
C PRO A 130 -3.91 -1.00 15.60
N SER A 131 -3.80 -0.71 16.89
CA SER A 131 -3.85 -1.76 17.91
C SER A 131 -5.25 -2.36 17.99
N LEU A 132 -5.35 -3.67 18.23
CA LEU A 132 -6.61 -4.40 18.36
C LEU A 132 -7.54 -3.85 19.47
N GLU A 133 -7.02 -3.02 20.37
CA GLU A 133 -7.75 -2.43 21.50
C GLU A 133 -8.72 -1.30 21.09
N VAL A 134 -8.63 -0.77 19.86
CA VAL A 134 -9.57 0.24 19.34
C VAL A 134 -10.86 -0.39 18.77
N ARG A 135 -11.02 -1.71 18.85
CA ARG A 135 -12.14 -2.46 18.24
C ARG A 135 -13.47 -2.40 19.01
N GLN A 136 -13.66 -1.48 19.95
CA GLN A 136 -14.98 -1.24 20.55
C GLN A 136 -15.59 0.04 19.97
N GLU A 137 -16.72 -0.16 19.29
CA GLU A 137 -17.71 0.82 18.82
C GLU A 137 -17.47 1.46 17.45
N ILE A 138 -17.81 0.71 16.39
CA ILE A 138 -18.66 1.21 15.28
C ILE A 138 -19.71 0.13 14.98
#